data_AF-A0A0B2UPN3-F1
#
_entry.id   AF-A0A0B2UPN3-F1
#
_cell.length_a   1.000
_cell.length_b   1.000
_cell.length_c   1.000
_cell.angle_alpha   90.00
_cell.angle_beta   90.00
_cell.angle_gamma   90.00
#
_symmetry.space_group_name_H-M   'P 1'
#
loop_
_entity.id
_entity.type
_entity.pdbx_description
1 polymer ?
#
loop_
_entity_poly.entity_id
_entity_poly.type
_entity_poly.pdbx_seq_one_letter_code
_entity_poly.pdbx_strand_id
1 'polypeptide(L)'
;MAEKRQGAPPFFDPPRLPNFFRPVHHPIPFDVSSLPEAIKKFGEKMTHVQRAKFLGEREENGVVTVTGDEDRKRLAARASSSAGPEKDFDENIFEDEPMKQTRFRQYVHYLKRGLSFPQPLEMTSVEWERELAEFQRVLPPYLRSLLPEVKARQMPLANADLAAPIAQILKSKFTPSSGGHSDRKKNVKDEDRLMAVRMKMFGEMTRQSHEWHPARQLSKRFNVPDPYPSSTLVGVPHLQKATRTETLLNLGSTAEELQYLTGRRKQAAAVEEATDTAVCLNLLVGFF
;
A
#
# COMPACT_ATOMS: atom_id res chain seq x y z
N MET A 1 -10.09 8.53 65.58
CA MET A 1 -11.48 8.87 65.22
C MET A 1 -11.87 7.98 64.05
N ALA A 2 -12.93 7.18 64.19
CA ALA A 2 -13.33 6.21 63.17
C ALA A 2 -13.97 6.91 61.97
N GLU A 3 -13.40 6.72 60.78
CA GLU A 3 -13.92 7.26 59.52
C GLU A 3 -15.32 6.69 59.23
N LYS A 4 -16.30 7.57 59.10
CA LYS A 4 -17.66 7.23 58.65
C LYS A 4 -17.57 6.65 57.23
N ARG A 5 -17.81 5.34 57.10
CA ARG A 5 -18.05 4.69 55.80
C ARG A 5 -19.25 5.38 55.14
N GLN A 6 -19.05 5.96 53.96
CA GLN A 6 -20.16 6.51 53.18
C GLN A 6 -21.12 5.38 52.80
N GLY A 7 -22.42 5.59 53.03
CA GLY A 7 -23.46 4.61 52.71
C GLY A 7 -23.47 4.26 51.22
N ALA A 8 -23.89 3.04 50.89
CA ALA A 8 -24.01 2.60 49.51
C ALA A 8 -24.96 3.53 48.74
N PRO A 9 -24.60 3.97 47.52
CA PRO A 9 -25.46 4.83 46.73
C PRO A 9 -26.79 4.14 46.37
N PRO A 10 -27.89 4.89 46.24
CA PRO A 10 -29.19 4.33 45.89
C PRO A 10 -29.15 3.68 44.50
N PHE A 11 -29.72 2.48 44.39
CA PHE A 11 -29.91 1.76 43.14
C PHE A 11 -31.00 2.45 42.30
N PHE A 12 -30.68 2.85 41.07
CA PHE A 12 -31.65 3.45 40.15
C PHE A 12 -32.14 2.41 39.16
N ASP A 13 -33.45 2.22 39.10
CA ASP A 13 -34.09 1.34 38.12
C ASP A 13 -33.91 1.88 36.68
N PRO A 14 -33.84 0.99 35.67
CA PRO A 14 -33.75 1.40 34.28
C PRO A 14 -35.00 2.19 33.83
N PRO A 15 -34.86 3.15 32.89
CA PRO A 15 -35.98 3.94 32.39
C PRO A 15 -37.00 3.04 31.68
N ARG A 16 -38.26 3.17 32.07
CA ARG A 16 -39.35 2.41 31.47
C ARG A 16 -39.74 3.04 30.14
N LEU A 17 -39.94 2.21 29.12
CA LEU A 17 -40.47 2.67 27.84
C LEU A 17 -41.89 3.23 28.05
N PRO A 18 -42.29 4.28 27.32
CA PRO A 18 -43.67 4.75 27.32
C PRO A 18 -44.62 3.60 26.96
N ASN A 19 -45.78 3.53 27.62
CA ASN A 19 -46.75 2.45 27.42
C ASN A 19 -47.23 2.28 25.96
N PHE A 20 -47.03 3.29 25.10
CA PHE A 20 -47.41 3.28 23.69
C PHE A 20 -46.24 3.11 22.72
N PHE A 21 -45.02 2.88 23.20
CA PHE A 21 -43.87 2.68 22.32
C PHE A 21 -44.01 1.37 21.54
N ARG A 22 -44.11 1.47 20.22
CA ARG A 22 -44.08 0.34 19.30
C ARG A 22 -42.73 0.32 18.59
N PRO A 23 -41.96 -0.77 18.66
CA PRO A 23 -40.68 -0.90 17.96
C PRO A 23 -40.89 -1.22 16.47
N VAL A 24 -41.71 -0.42 15.79
CA VAL A 24 -42.02 -0.58 14.36
C VAL A 24 -41.62 0.71 13.65
N HIS A 25 -40.69 0.60 12.71
CA HIS A 25 -40.27 1.72 11.87
C HIS A 25 -41.30 1.94 10.75
N HIS A 26 -41.92 3.11 10.72
CA HIS A 26 -42.77 3.55 9.61
C HIS A 26 -41.97 4.55 8.77
N PRO A 27 -41.44 4.17 7.59
CA PRO A 27 -40.74 5.12 6.74
C PRO A 27 -41.72 6.22 6.31
N ILE A 28 -41.30 7.47 6.45
CA ILE A 28 -42.04 8.62 5.96
C ILE A 28 -41.65 8.80 4.49
N PRO A 29 -42.51 8.47 3.52
CA PRO A 29 -42.18 8.69 2.12
C PRO A 29 -42.08 10.20 1.86
N PHE A 30 -41.06 10.60 1.13
CA PHE A 30 -40.92 11.99 0.69
C PHE A 30 -41.94 12.26 -0.42
N ASP A 31 -42.84 13.23 -0.19
CA ASP A 31 -43.85 13.60 -1.19
C ASP A 31 -43.27 14.57 -2.23
N VAL A 32 -42.94 14.03 -3.40
CA VAL A 32 -42.41 14.77 -4.55
C VAL A 32 -43.42 15.81 -5.08
N SER A 33 -44.71 15.64 -4.80
CA SER A 33 -45.75 16.59 -5.22
C SER A 33 -45.72 17.89 -4.42
N SER A 34 -45.18 17.86 -3.20
CA SER A 34 -45.00 19.05 -2.34
C SER A 34 -43.87 19.99 -2.80
N LEU A 35 -43.03 19.54 -3.75
CA LEU A 35 -41.88 20.31 -4.20
C LEU A 35 -42.28 21.54 -5.04
N PRO A 36 -41.51 22.65 -4.93
CA PRO A 36 -41.62 23.80 -5.81
C PRO A 36 -41.50 23.44 -7.29
N GLU A 37 -42.30 24.11 -8.13
CA GLU A 37 -42.40 23.84 -9.57
C GLU A 37 -41.06 24.04 -10.31
N ALA A 38 -40.22 24.94 -9.82
CA ALA A 38 -38.87 25.16 -10.34
C ALA A 38 -37.99 23.90 -10.23
N ILE A 39 -38.09 23.18 -9.11
CA ILE A 39 -37.29 21.96 -8.85
C ILE A 39 -37.83 20.80 -9.70
N LYS A 40 -39.16 20.70 -9.86
CA LYS A 40 -39.80 19.69 -10.73
C LYS A 40 -39.34 19.84 -12.18
N LYS A 41 -39.47 21.05 -12.74
CA LYS A 41 -39.02 21.37 -14.12
C LYS A 41 -37.50 21.20 -14.30
N PHE A 42 -36.73 21.44 -13.25
CA PHE A 42 -35.29 21.25 -13.27
C PHE A 42 -34.89 19.76 -13.32
N GLY A 43 -35.56 18.91 -12.53
CA GLY A 43 -35.32 17.46 -12.52
C GLY A 43 -35.71 16.74 -13.81
N GLU A 44 -36.79 17.17 -14.46
CA GLU A 44 -37.27 16.63 -15.75
C GLU A 44 -36.30 16.86 -16.90
N LYS A 45 -35.58 17.98 -16.90
CA LYS A 45 -34.69 18.39 -17.99
C LYS A 45 -33.26 17.83 -17.89
N MET A 46 -32.86 17.30 -16.73
CA MET A 46 -31.50 16.79 -16.56
C MET A 46 -31.32 15.40 -17.17
N THR A 47 -30.15 15.17 -17.77
CA THR A 47 -29.71 13.81 -18.14
C THR A 47 -29.28 13.04 -16.89
N HIS A 48 -29.21 11.70 -16.96
CA HIS A 48 -28.83 10.88 -15.80
C HIS A 48 -27.44 11.26 -15.25
N VAL A 49 -26.51 11.65 -16.12
CA VAL A 49 -25.15 12.09 -15.76
C VAL A 49 -25.18 13.44 -15.01
N GLN A 50 -26.04 14.36 -15.42
CA GLN A 50 -26.20 15.65 -14.73
C GLN A 50 -26.89 15.47 -13.38
N ARG A 51 -27.87 14.55 -13.27
CA ARG A 51 -28.51 14.18 -12.00
C ARG A 51 -27.51 13.59 -11.01
N ALA A 52 -26.69 12.65 -11.45
CA ALA A 52 -25.63 12.04 -10.65
C ALA A 52 -24.68 13.11 -10.09
N LYS A 53 -24.18 14.00 -10.95
CA LYS A 53 -23.31 15.12 -10.55
C LYS A 53 -23.99 16.07 -9.56
N PHE A 54 -25.28 16.38 -9.75
CA PHE A 54 -26.04 17.25 -8.84
C PHE A 54 -26.25 16.62 -7.46
N LEU A 55 -26.48 15.30 -7.40
CA LEU A 55 -26.63 14.53 -6.16
C LEU A 55 -25.29 14.21 -5.47
N GLY A 56 -24.18 14.70 -6.02
CA GLY A 56 -22.85 14.51 -5.45
C GLY A 56 -22.22 13.15 -5.78
N GLU A 57 -22.82 12.36 -6.68
CA GLU A 57 -22.20 11.16 -7.22
C GLU A 57 -21.05 11.59 -8.14
N ARG A 58 -19.82 11.50 -7.63
CA ARG A 58 -18.63 11.56 -8.47
C ARG A 58 -18.52 10.24 -9.23
N GLU A 59 -18.32 10.29 -10.54
CA GLU A 59 -17.96 9.11 -11.32
C GLU A 59 -16.58 8.62 -10.86
N GLU A 60 -16.53 7.78 -9.83
CA GLU A 60 -15.28 7.21 -9.30
C GLU A 60 -14.59 6.25 -10.29
N ASN A 61 -15.25 5.90 -11.41
CA ASN A 61 -14.78 4.87 -12.33
C ASN A 61 -14.29 5.41 -13.69
N GLY A 62 -14.02 6.71 -13.81
CA GLY A 62 -13.30 7.30 -14.93
C GLY A 62 -11.82 7.48 -14.60
N VAL A 63 -10.96 6.53 -14.98
CA VAL A 63 -9.50 6.47 -14.71
C VAL A 63 -8.67 7.69 -15.22
N VAL A 64 -9.28 8.73 -15.79
CA VAL A 64 -8.54 9.85 -16.40
C VAL A 64 -9.11 11.22 -16.03
N THR A 65 -9.20 11.54 -14.73
CA THR A 65 -9.42 12.93 -14.28
C THR A 65 -8.55 13.30 -13.09
N VAL A 66 -7.27 12.90 -13.11
CA VAL A 66 -6.26 13.47 -12.20
C VAL A 66 -5.49 14.64 -12.86
N THR A 67 -5.62 14.81 -14.18
CA THR A 67 -4.98 15.89 -14.94
C THR A 67 -5.96 17.03 -15.22
N GLY A 68 -5.57 18.26 -14.87
CA GLY A 68 -6.33 19.46 -15.21
C GLY A 68 -6.36 19.70 -16.73
N ASP A 69 -7.34 20.47 -17.21
CA ASP A 69 -7.52 20.77 -18.63
C ASP A 69 -6.29 21.44 -19.28
N GLU A 70 -5.54 22.21 -18.49
CA GLU A 70 -4.27 22.82 -18.91
C GLU A 70 -3.19 21.77 -19.22
N ASP A 71 -3.08 20.73 -18.39
CA ASP A 71 -2.12 19.66 -18.61
C ASP A 71 -2.55 18.75 -19.76
N ARG A 72 -3.86 18.60 -19.97
CA ARG A 72 -4.42 17.91 -21.14
C ARG A 72 -4.06 18.63 -22.45
N LYS A 73 -4.15 19.97 -22.49
CA LYS A 73 -3.71 20.78 -23.63
C LYS A 73 -2.20 20.69 -23.86
N ARG A 74 -1.39 20.74 -22.79
CA ARG A 74 0.07 20.60 -22.88
C ARG A 74 0.49 19.23 -23.45
N LEU A 75 -0.18 18.16 -23.04
CA LEU A 75 0.06 16.81 -23.56
C LEU A 75 -0.34 16.69 -25.04
N ALA A 76 -1.48 17.27 -25.43
CA ALA A 76 -1.92 17.30 -26.83
C ALA A 76 -0.95 18.11 -27.73
N ALA A 77 -0.46 19.25 -27.25
CA ALA A 77 0.52 20.06 -27.97
C ALA A 77 1.87 19.34 -28.15
N ARG A 78 2.31 18.56 -27.15
CA ARG A 78 3.50 17.69 -27.28
C ARG A 78 3.27 16.56 -28.28
N ALA A 79 2.10 15.93 -28.28
CA ALA A 79 1.76 14.90 -29.26
C ALA A 79 1.75 15.44 -30.70
N SER A 80 1.35 16.70 -30.92
CA SER A 80 1.45 17.35 -32.23
C SER A 80 2.88 17.73 -32.63
N SER A 81 3.79 17.97 -31.67
CA SER A 81 5.19 18.30 -31.97
C SER A 81 6.06 17.10 -32.39
N SER A 82 5.62 15.86 -32.11
CA SER A 82 6.27 14.65 -32.64
C SER A 82 5.93 14.36 -34.11
N ALA A 83 5.01 15.11 -34.72
CA ALA A 83 4.77 15.12 -36.16
C ALA A 83 5.77 16.08 -36.84
N GLY A 84 7.07 15.75 -36.75
CA GLY A 84 8.10 16.39 -37.57
C GLY A 84 7.94 15.99 -39.05
N PRO A 85 8.54 16.74 -39.99
CA PRO A 85 8.39 16.49 -41.42
C PRO A 85 8.88 15.07 -41.75
N GLU A 86 7.95 14.21 -42.18
CA GLU A 86 8.26 12.90 -42.74
C GLU A 86 9.06 13.12 -44.03
N LYS A 87 10.39 13.12 -43.91
CA LYS A 87 11.22 12.69 -45.03
C LYS A 87 11.15 11.17 -45.02
N ASP A 88 10.58 10.64 -46.10
CA ASP A 88 10.39 9.23 -46.41
C ASP A 88 11.62 8.43 -45.96
N PHE A 89 11.49 7.87 -44.75
CA PHE A 89 12.40 6.86 -44.28
C PHE A 89 11.83 5.57 -44.83
N ASP A 90 12.58 4.91 -45.72
CA ASP A 90 12.19 3.59 -46.22
C ASP A 90 12.10 2.65 -45.02
N GLU A 91 10.89 2.49 -44.48
CA GLU A 91 10.69 1.73 -43.25
C GLU A 91 11.09 0.27 -43.46
N ASN A 92 11.11 -0.21 -44.71
CA ASN A 92 11.40 -1.58 -45.14
C ASN A 92 12.90 -1.86 -45.33
N ILE A 93 13.70 -1.69 -44.28
CA ILE A 93 15.13 -2.03 -44.35
C ILE A 93 15.38 -3.54 -44.29
N PHE A 94 14.53 -4.29 -43.58
CA PHE A 94 14.72 -5.71 -43.29
C PHE A 94 13.72 -6.57 -44.07
N GLU A 95 13.55 -6.35 -45.38
CA GLU A 95 12.61 -7.12 -46.20
C GLU A 95 12.88 -8.63 -46.19
N ASP A 96 14.15 -9.02 -46.10
CA ASP A 96 14.59 -10.42 -46.01
C ASP A 96 14.08 -11.13 -44.73
N GLU A 97 13.80 -10.38 -43.66
CA GLU A 97 13.38 -10.90 -42.36
C GLU A 97 12.09 -10.20 -41.86
N PRO A 98 10.89 -10.70 -42.22
CA PRO A 98 9.62 -10.01 -41.95
C PRO A 98 9.32 -9.84 -40.45
N MET A 99 9.80 -10.76 -39.61
CA MET A 99 9.66 -10.64 -38.15
C MET A 99 10.54 -9.52 -37.58
N LYS A 100 11.79 -9.42 -38.04
CA LYS A 100 12.72 -8.37 -37.62
C LYS A 100 12.26 -7.01 -38.11
N GLN A 101 11.77 -6.94 -39.34
CA GLN A 101 11.13 -5.76 -39.90
C GLN A 101 9.97 -5.26 -39.04
N THR A 102 9.11 -6.18 -38.57
CA THR A 102 8.00 -5.85 -37.69
C THR A 102 8.49 -5.29 -36.34
N ARG A 103 9.51 -5.92 -35.74
CA ARG A 103 10.14 -5.43 -34.50
C ARG A 103 10.83 -4.09 -34.68
N PHE A 104 11.46 -3.85 -35.82
CA PHE A 104 12.09 -2.58 -36.15
C PHE A 104 11.05 -1.45 -36.27
N ARG A 105 9.93 -1.69 -36.96
CA ARG A 105 8.81 -0.74 -37.01
C ARG A 105 8.27 -0.42 -35.62
N GLN A 106 8.10 -1.44 -34.77
CA GLN A 106 7.70 -1.23 -33.38
C GLN A 106 8.76 -0.42 -32.61
N TYR A 107 10.04 -0.73 -32.77
CA TYR A 107 11.14 -0.01 -32.13
C TYR A 107 11.13 1.48 -32.50
N VAL A 108 11.02 1.82 -33.78
CA VAL A 108 10.91 3.21 -34.27
C VAL A 108 9.68 3.90 -33.67
N HIS A 109 8.54 3.21 -33.61
CA HIS A 109 7.31 3.75 -33.00
C HIS A 109 7.48 4.07 -31.51
N TYR A 110 8.16 3.21 -30.75
CA TYR A 110 8.48 3.45 -29.34
C TYR A 110 9.44 4.64 -29.17
N LEU A 111 10.45 4.75 -30.03
CA LEU A 111 11.37 5.89 -30.04
C LEU A 111 10.66 7.22 -30.31
N LYS A 112 9.77 7.27 -31.32
CA LYS A 112 8.96 8.46 -31.62
C LYS A 112 8.09 8.87 -30.42
N ARG A 113 7.67 7.91 -29.58
CA ARG A 113 6.92 8.16 -28.33
C ARG A 113 7.81 8.54 -27.14
N GLY A 114 9.13 8.50 -27.28
CA GLY A 114 10.06 8.72 -26.18
C GLY A 114 10.07 7.56 -25.17
N LEU A 115 9.74 6.35 -25.61
CA LEU A 115 9.71 5.12 -24.81
C LEU A 115 10.77 4.14 -25.32
N SER A 116 11.27 3.30 -24.43
CA SER A 116 12.11 2.18 -24.83
C SER A 116 11.27 0.99 -25.25
N PHE A 117 11.63 0.37 -26.37
CA PHE A 117 10.99 -0.86 -26.80
C PHE A 117 11.46 -2.03 -25.90
N PRO A 118 10.53 -2.72 -25.20
CA PRO A 118 10.89 -3.81 -24.30
C PRO A 118 11.35 -5.04 -25.10
N GLN A 119 12.16 -5.89 -24.47
CA GLN A 119 12.63 -7.14 -25.05
C GLN A 119 11.44 -8.07 -25.39
N PRO A 120 11.36 -8.60 -26.63
CA PRO A 120 10.37 -9.62 -27.01
C PRO A 120 10.54 -10.92 -26.22
N LEU A 121 9.43 -11.57 -25.87
CA LEU A 121 9.43 -12.81 -25.07
C LEU A 121 10.07 -14.00 -25.80
N GLU A 122 10.00 -14.01 -27.13
CA GLU A 122 10.50 -15.08 -27.99
C GLU A 122 12.03 -15.05 -28.22
N MET A 123 12.75 -14.09 -27.62
CA MET A 123 14.14 -13.81 -27.96
C MET A 123 15.05 -13.73 -26.73
N THR A 124 16.28 -14.25 -26.85
CA THR A 124 17.28 -14.21 -25.79
C THR A 124 17.81 -12.78 -25.60
N SER A 125 18.28 -12.43 -24.40
CA SER A 125 18.82 -11.09 -24.11
C SER A 125 19.97 -10.69 -25.04
N VAL A 126 20.86 -11.63 -25.35
CA VAL A 126 22.01 -11.41 -26.23
C VAL A 126 21.61 -11.16 -27.68
N GLU A 127 20.62 -11.92 -28.19
CA GLU A 127 20.09 -11.74 -29.54
C GLU A 127 19.39 -10.38 -29.66
N TRP A 128 18.67 -9.98 -28.62
CA TRP A 128 17.99 -8.69 -28.57
C TRP A 128 18.97 -7.51 -28.58
N GLU A 129 20.06 -7.59 -27.81
CA GLU A 129 21.12 -6.58 -27.82
C GLU A 129 21.77 -6.44 -29.20
N ARG A 130 21.97 -7.55 -29.92
CA ARG A 130 22.48 -7.55 -31.30
C ARG A 130 21.50 -6.86 -32.26
N GLU A 131 20.21 -7.21 -32.22
CA GLU A 131 19.19 -6.55 -33.04
C GLU A 131 19.08 -5.06 -32.75
N LEU A 132 19.13 -4.65 -31.47
CA LEU A 132 19.13 -3.25 -31.08
C LEU A 132 20.35 -2.49 -31.64
N ALA A 133 21.53 -3.10 -31.63
CA ALA A 133 22.74 -2.49 -32.20
C ALA A 133 22.58 -2.29 -33.72
N GLU A 134 21.98 -3.26 -34.42
CA GLU A 134 21.68 -3.14 -35.84
C GLU A 134 20.63 -2.06 -36.14
N PHE A 135 19.55 -2.00 -35.35
CA PHE A 135 18.53 -0.97 -35.46
C PHE A 135 19.13 0.43 -35.26
N GLN A 136 20.01 0.59 -34.27
CA GLN A 136 20.73 1.84 -34.04
C GLN A 136 21.63 2.22 -35.22
N ARG A 137 22.25 1.25 -35.90
CA ARG A 137 23.11 1.50 -37.06
C ARG A 137 22.32 2.04 -38.25
N VAL A 138 21.09 1.54 -38.47
CA VAL A 138 20.24 1.93 -39.60
C VAL A 138 19.38 3.16 -39.31
N LEU A 139 19.17 3.50 -38.04
CA LEU A 139 18.40 4.68 -37.63
C LEU A 139 18.90 5.99 -38.27
N PRO A 140 17.99 6.81 -38.83
CA PRO A 140 18.29 8.15 -39.30
C PRO A 140 18.87 9.05 -38.19
N PRO A 141 19.67 10.07 -38.54
CA PRO A 141 20.29 10.98 -37.56
C PRO A 141 19.30 11.63 -36.59
N TYR A 142 18.10 12.00 -37.08
CA TYR A 142 17.07 12.66 -36.28
C TYR A 142 16.44 11.73 -35.23
N LEU A 143 16.25 10.44 -35.54
CA LEU A 143 15.77 9.47 -34.55
C LEU A 143 16.89 9.08 -33.59
N ARG A 144 18.13 9.02 -34.08
CA ARG A 144 19.30 8.71 -33.25
C ARG A 144 19.52 9.77 -32.17
N SER A 145 19.22 11.05 -32.44
CA SER A 145 19.28 12.10 -31.42
C SER A 145 18.25 11.96 -30.29
N LEU A 146 17.19 11.16 -30.45
CA LEU A 146 16.20 10.90 -29.41
C LEU A 146 16.67 9.85 -28.38
N LEU A 147 17.67 9.02 -28.71
CA LEU A 147 18.13 7.93 -27.85
C LEU A 147 18.60 8.38 -26.45
N PRO A 148 19.37 9.47 -26.30
CA PRO A 148 19.78 9.95 -24.98
C PRO A 148 18.58 10.35 -24.11
N GLU A 149 17.57 10.97 -24.71
CA GLU A 149 16.35 11.39 -24.00
C GLU A 149 15.53 10.19 -23.53
N VAL A 150 15.34 9.20 -24.41
CA VAL A 150 14.66 7.94 -24.07
C VAL A 150 15.38 7.24 -22.91
N LYS A 151 16.71 7.15 -22.97
CA LYS A 151 17.53 6.52 -21.93
C LYS A 151 17.44 7.27 -20.60
N ALA A 152 17.43 8.59 -20.61
CA ALA A 152 17.28 9.40 -19.40
C ALA A 152 15.93 9.14 -18.71
N ARG A 153 14.85 8.98 -19.48
CA ARG A 153 13.50 8.69 -18.94
C ARG A 153 13.36 7.28 -18.36
N GLN A 154 14.23 6.34 -18.74
CA GLN A 154 14.25 5.00 -18.15
C GLN A 154 14.87 4.97 -16.76
N MET A 155 15.65 5.99 -16.39
CA MET A 155 16.22 6.05 -15.04
C MET A 155 15.10 6.24 -14.02
N PRO A 156 15.14 5.52 -12.89
CA PRO A 156 14.15 5.70 -11.84
C PRO A 156 14.13 7.16 -11.41
N LEU A 157 12.93 7.74 -11.28
CA LEU A 157 12.74 9.13 -10.85
C LEU A 157 13.38 9.41 -9.48
N ALA A 158 13.46 8.39 -8.63
CA ALA A 158 14.10 8.45 -7.33
C ALA A 158 15.53 7.91 -7.41
N ASN A 159 16.46 8.60 -6.75
CA ASN A 159 17.82 8.12 -6.55
C ASN A 159 17.79 6.72 -5.92
N ALA A 160 18.53 5.77 -6.50
CA ALA A 160 18.55 4.38 -6.06
C ALA A 160 18.90 4.25 -4.56
N ASP A 161 19.80 5.11 -4.06
CA ASP A 161 20.22 5.15 -2.65
C ASP A 161 19.08 5.51 -1.69
N LEU A 162 18.14 6.35 -2.13
CA LEU A 162 16.97 6.73 -1.34
C LEU A 162 15.86 5.68 -1.46
N ALA A 163 15.71 5.08 -2.65
CA ALA A 163 14.66 4.10 -2.93
C ALA A 163 14.93 2.72 -2.31
N ALA A 164 16.20 2.29 -2.26
CA ALA A 164 16.60 0.98 -1.75
C ALA A 164 16.11 0.69 -0.30
N PRO A 165 16.33 1.57 0.69
CA PRO A 165 15.86 1.30 2.05
C PRO A 165 14.33 1.26 2.14
N ILE A 166 13.62 2.11 1.40
CA ILE A 166 12.16 2.14 1.36
C ILE A 166 11.62 0.83 0.78
N ALA A 167 12.19 0.37 -0.35
CA ALA A 167 11.83 -0.89 -0.98
C ALA A 167 12.07 -2.10 -0.05
N GLN A 168 13.18 -2.10 0.70
CA GLN A 168 13.49 -3.15 1.67
C GLN A 168 12.45 -3.19 2.82
N ILE A 169 12.05 -2.03 3.32
CA ILE A 169 11.02 -1.95 4.37
C ILE A 169 9.69 -2.45 3.84
N LEU A 170 9.24 -1.98 2.67
CA LEU A 170 8.00 -2.44 2.05
C LEU A 170 8.02 -3.96 1.85
N LYS A 171 9.11 -4.52 1.30
CA LYS A 171 9.28 -5.96 1.11
C LYS A 171 9.20 -6.75 2.42
N SER A 172 9.61 -6.17 3.55
CA SER A 172 9.53 -6.81 4.87
C SER A 172 8.13 -6.80 5.49
N LYS A 173 7.24 -5.90 5.01
CA LYS A 173 5.88 -5.72 5.52
C LYS A 173 4.85 -6.51 4.71
N PHE A 174 5.09 -6.73 3.42
CA PHE A 174 4.23 -7.55 2.57
C PHE A 174 4.62 -9.02 2.62
N THR A 175 3.63 -9.91 2.70
CA THR A 175 3.84 -11.35 2.52
C THR A 175 4.13 -11.63 1.04
N PRO A 176 5.26 -12.27 0.68
CA PRO A 176 5.47 -12.67 -0.70
C PRO A 176 4.36 -13.67 -1.10
N SER A 177 3.80 -13.49 -2.30
CA SER A 177 2.74 -14.37 -2.84
C SER A 177 3.26 -15.79 -3.14
N SER A 178 4.58 -15.95 -3.26
CA SER A 178 5.23 -17.26 -3.32
C SER A 178 5.66 -17.64 -1.90
N GLY A 179 5.20 -18.81 -1.42
CA GLY A 179 5.24 -19.29 -0.04
C GLY A 179 6.62 -19.52 0.59
N GLY A 180 7.53 -18.55 0.48
CA GLY A 180 8.79 -18.49 1.20
C GLY A 180 8.52 -18.19 2.67
N HIS A 181 8.66 -19.23 3.49
CA HIS A 181 8.63 -19.16 4.94
C HIS A 181 9.64 -18.11 5.43
N SER A 182 9.17 -16.95 5.91
CA SER A 182 10.05 -16.00 6.57
C SER A 182 10.41 -16.55 7.94
N ASP A 183 11.70 -16.78 8.18
CA ASP A 183 12.36 -17.16 9.44
C ASP A 183 12.19 -16.09 10.55
N ARG A 184 10.94 -15.73 10.87
CA ARG A 184 10.65 -15.20 12.20
C ARG A 184 10.45 -16.42 13.08
N LYS A 185 11.28 -16.56 14.13
CA LYS A 185 11.05 -17.45 15.28
C LYS A 185 9.65 -17.19 15.82
N LYS A 186 8.63 -17.81 15.21
CA LYS A 186 7.27 -17.85 15.73
C LYS A 186 7.33 -18.78 16.93
N ASN A 187 6.71 -18.33 18.00
CA ASN A 187 6.66 -19.09 19.24
C ASN A 187 6.06 -20.46 18.92
N VAL A 188 6.69 -21.56 19.37
CA VAL A 188 6.31 -22.94 19.01
C VAL A 188 4.82 -23.20 19.27
N LYS A 189 4.26 -22.56 20.30
CA LYS A 189 2.84 -22.62 20.67
C LYS A 189 1.89 -22.05 19.61
N ASP A 190 2.33 -21.07 18.82
CA ASP A 190 1.53 -20.48 17.75
C ASP A 190 1.49 -21.40 16.51
N GLU A 191 2.56 -22.13 16.23
CA GLU A 191 2.62 -23.10 15.13
C GLU A 191 1.71 -24.30 15.39
N ASP A 192 1.74 -24.87 16.60
CA ASP A 192 0.86 -25.99 16.98
C ASP A 192 -0.62 -25.59 16.90
N ARG A 193 -0.95 -24.37 17.31
CA ARG A 193 -2.29 -23.79 17.20
C ARG A 193 -2.70 -23.60 15.74
N LEU A 194 -1.82 -23.06 14.90
CA LEU A 194 -2.06 -22.89 13.47
C LEU A 194 -2.23 -24.24 12.75
N MET A 195 -1.48 -25.27 13.17
CA MET A 195 -1.66 -26.65 12.70
C MET A 195 -3.01 -27.23 13.12
N ALA A 196 -3.42 -27.06 14.39
CA ALA A 196 -4.73 -27.51 14.87
C ALA A 196 -5.89 -26.85 14.10
N VAL A 197 -5.78 -25.55 13.80
CA VAL A 197 -6.77 -24.84 12.94
C VAL A 197 -6.78 -25.42 11.53
N ARG A 198 -5.61 -25.64 10.92
CA ARG A 198 -5.50 -26.26 9.58
C ARG A 198 -6.11 -27.66 9.54
N MET A 199 -5.93 -28.43 10.61
CA MET A 199 -6.49 -29.77 10.78
C MET A 199 -7.95 -29.77 11.28
N LYS A 200 -8.59 -28.59 11.37
CA LYS A 200 -9.98 -28.41 11.86
C LYS A 200 -10.21 -28.98 13.27
N MET A 201 -9.16 -29.09 14.08
CA MET A 201 -9.20 -29.52 15.48
C MET A 201 -9.62 -28.34 16.36
N PHE A 202 -10.90 -27.96 16.27
CA PHE A 202 -11.46 -26.90 17.09
C PHE A 202 -11.71 -27.42 18.52
N GLY A 203 -11.19 -26.71 19.51
CA GLY A 203 -11.20 -27.15 20.91
C GLY A 203 -10.20 -26.38 21.75
N GLU A 204 -9.74 -26.98 22.85
CA GLU A 204 -8.78 -26.37 23.78
C GLU A 204 -7.49 -25.90 23.09
N MET A 205 -6.98 -26.67 22.12
CA MET A 205 -5.79 -26.31 21.32
C MET A 205 -5.95 -25.01 20.53
N THR A 206 -7.19 -24.59 20.28
CA THR A 206 -7.53 -23.37 19.52
C THR A 206 -8.09 -22.24 20.40
N ARG A 207 -8.35 -22.49 21.69
CA ARG A 207 -8.86 -21.46 22.61
C ARG A 207 -7.72 -20.54 23.06
N GLN A 208 -8.05 -19.28 23.33
CA GLN A 208 -7.10 -18.27 23.78
C GLN A 208 -7.76 -17.55 24.96
N SER A 209 -7.11 -17.56 26.11
CA SER A 209 -7.50 -16.74 27.25
C SER A 209 -6.63 -15.49 27.23
N HIS A 210 -7.28 -14.33 27.37
CA HIS A 210 -6.60 -13.06 27.46
C HIS A 210 -7.14 -12.29 28.65
N GLU A 211 -6.25 -11.60 29.34
CA GLU A 211 -6.63 -10.70 30.43
C GLU A 211 -7.40 -9.51 29.86
N TRP A 212 -8.62 -9.31 30.38
CA TRP A 212 -9.49 -8.22 29.99
C TRP A 212 -9.65 -7.23 31.14
N HIS A 213 -9.32 -5.98 30.87
CA HIS A 213 -9.47 -4.86 31.80
C HIS A 213 -10.74 -4.09 31.47
N PRO A 214 -11.79 -4.14 32.31
CA PRO A 214 -13.00 -3.37 32.06
C PRO A 214 -12.72 -1.87 32.16
N ALA A 215 -13.46 -1.07 31.40
CA ALA A 215 -13.43 0.37 31.59
C ALA A 215 -14.05 0.74 32.95
N ARG A 216 -13.45 1.68 33.69
CA ARG A 216 -13.94 2.09 35.02
C ARG A 216 -15.42 2.50 35.04
N GLN A 217 -15.92 3.12 33.96
CA GLN A 217 -17.34 3.49 33.83
C GLN A 217 -18.25 2.28 33.62
N LEU A 218 -17.75 1.21 33.00
CA LEU A 218 -18.50 -0.02 32.80
C LEU A 218 -18.70 -0.72 34.15
N SER A 219 -17.66 -0.86 34.96
CA SER A 219 -17.75 -1.40 36.34
C SER A 219 -18.75 -0.61 37.19
N LYS A 220 -18.78 0.73 37.06
CA LYS A 220 -19.78 1.59 37.72
C LYS A 220 -21.21 1.32 37.26
N ARG A 221 -21.45 1.16 35.94
CA ARG A 221 -22.81 0.92 35.39
C ARG A 221 -23.36 -0.45 35.79
N PHE A 222 -22.50 -1.46 35.87
CA PHE A 222 -22.87 -2.80 36.31
C PHE A 222 -22.87 -2.95 37.84
N ASN A 223 -22.50 -1.89 38.57
CA ASN A 223 -22.44 -1.85 40.03
C ASN A 223 -21.54 -2.96 40.63
N VAL A 224 -20.45 -3.29 39.92
CA VAL A 224 -19.44 -4.28 40.35
C VAL A 224 -18.15 -3.54 40.73
N PRO A 225 -17.47 -3.93 41.82
CA PRO A 225 -16.16 -3.38 42.17
C PRO A 225 -15.16 -3.56 41.01
N ASP A 226 -14.36 -2.52 40.75
CA ASP A 226 -13.34 -2.60 39.69
C ASP A 226 -12.27 -3.64 40.08
N PRO A 227 -12.07 -4.70 39.28
CA PRO A 227 -11.06 -5.73 39.57
C PRO A 227 -9.63 -5.20 39.46
N TYR A 228 -9.39 -4.11 38.72
CA TYR A 228 -8.05 -3.55 38.47
C TYR A 228 -8.00 -2.04 38.72
N PRO A 229 -8.15 -1.57 39.97
CA PRO A 229 -8.29 -0.13 40.28
C PRO A 229 -7.02 0.69 40.02
N SER A 230 -5.84 0.05 39.96
CA SER A 230 -4.55 0.69 39.68
C SER A 230 -4.13 0.66 38.20
N SER A 231 -4.86 -0.07 37.34
CA SER A 231 -4.52 -0.20 35.92
C SER A 231 -5.14 0.93 35.10
N THR A 232 -4.34 1.53 34.20
CA THR A 232 -4.83 2.52 33.22
C THR A 232 -5.22 1.86 31.89
N LEU A 233 -5.01 0.55 31.77
CA LEU A 233 -5.30 -0.21 30.56
C LEU A 233 -6.80 -0.52 30.46
N VAL A 234 -7.37 -0.42 29.25
CA VAL A 234 -8.79 -0.71 28.99
C VAL A 234 -8.89 -1.70 27.83
N GLY A 235 -9.73 -2.72 27.96
CA GLY A 235 -9.92 -3.77 26.97
C GLY A 235 -8.91 -4.91 27.14
N VAL A 236 -8.51 -5.53 26.04
CA VAL A 236 -7.49 -6.60 26.02
C VAL A 236 -6.19 -6.02 25.45
N PRO A 237 -5.21 -5.63 26.28
CA PRO A 237 -3.99 -4.95 25.82
C PRO A 237 -3.23 -5.77 24.76
N HIS A 238 -3.19 -7.10 24.94
CA HIS A 238 -2.54 -8.04 24.04
C HIS A 238 -3.17 -8.11 22.63
N LEU A 239 -4.42 -7.65 22.46
CA LEU A 239 -5.15 -7.72 21.19
C LEU A 239 -5.35 -6.34 20.53
N GLN A 240 -4.93 -5.26 21.20
CA GLN A 240 -5.05 -3.93 20.64
C GLN A 240 -4.09 -3.77 19.45
N LYS A 241 -4.67 -3.81 18.24
CA LYS A 241 -3.96 -3.39 17.03
C LYS A 241 -3.71 -1.89 17.17
N ALA A 242 -2.44 -1.49 17.29
CA ALA A 242 -2.09 -0.08 17.21
C ALA A 242 -2.64 0.46 15.89
N THR A 243 -3.68 1.29 15.95
CA THR A 243 -4.22 1.99 14.79
C THR A 243 -3.26 3.12 14.46
N ARG A 244 -2.05 2.76 14.04
CA ARG A 244 -1.11 3.73 13.50
C ARG A 244 -1.54 3.91 12.05
N THR A 245 -2.02 5.10 11.70
CA THR A 245 -2.29 5.46 10.31
C THR A 245 -0.96 5.34 9.54
N GLU A 246 -0.84 4.29 8.74
CA GLU A 246 0.35 4.03 7.92
C GLU A 246 0.36 4.98 6.73
N THR A 247 0.79 6.22 6.96
CA THR A 247 1.16 7.16 5.91
C THR A 247 2.57 6.83 5.40
N LEU A 248 2.92 7.20 4.16
CA LEU A 248 4.28 7.00 3.61
C LEU A 248 5.38 7.61 4.49
N LEU A 249 5.05 8.64 5.27
CA LEU A 249 5.93 9.26 6.27
C LEU A 249 6.10 8.42 7.55
N ASN A 250 5.19 7.49 7.83
CA ASN A 250 5.24 6.54 8.94
C ASN A 250 5.80 5.17 8.54
N LEU A 251 5.97 4.91 7.24
CA LEU A 251 6.52 3.65 6.72
C LEU A 251 8.04 3.56 6.87
N GLY A 252 8.71 4.68 7.14
CA GLY A 252 10.09 4.71 7.59
C GLY A 252 10.21 5.76 8.67
N SER A 253 10.69 5.36 9.85
CA SER A 253 11.63 6.22 10.59
C SER A 253 12.53 6.92 9.56
N THR A 254 12.72 8.23 9.68
CA THR A 254 13.40 9.07 8.67
C THR A 254 14.66 8.37 8.13
N ALA A 255 15.04 8.62 6.87
CA ALA A 255 16.24 8.02 6.28
C ALA A 255 17.49 8.17 7.20
N GLU A 256 17.52 9.27 7.96
CA GLU A 256 18.49 9.60 9.00
C GLU A 256 18.42 8.65 10.22
N GLU A 257 17.23 8.29 10.69
CA GLU A 257 17.01 7.34 11.80
C GLU A 257 17.35 5.90 11.38
N LEU A 258 17.14 5.53 10.11
CA LEU A 258 17.59 4.24 9.56
C LEU A 258 19.11 4.16 9.40
N GLN A 259 19.76 5.25 8.98
CA GLN A 259 21.22 5.36 8.95
C GLN A 259 21.79 5.26 10.37
N TYR A 260 21.15 5.89 11.35
CA TYR A 260 21.52 5.78 12.76
C TYR A 260 21.40 4.35 13.29
N LEU A 261 20.27 3.65 13.03
CA LEU A 261 20.07 2.27 13.47
C LEU A 261 21.00 1.27 12.76
N THR A 262 21.27 1.47 11.48
CA THR A 262 22.23 0.63 10.73
C THR A 262 23.66 0.85 11.22
N GLY A 263 24.05 2.08 11.54
CA GLY A 263 25.31 2.39 12.21
C GLY A 263 25.43 1.69 13.57
N ARG A 264 24.38 1.74 14.39
CA ARG A 264 24.34 1.08 15.70
C ARG A 264 24.42 -0.45 15.60
N ARG A 265 23.78 -1.04 14.58
CA ARG A 265 23.87 -2.48 14.29
C ARG A 265 25.26 -2.90 13.84
N LYS A 266 25.93 -2.11 12.99
CA LYS A 266 27.32 -2.37 12.59
C LYS A 266 28.28 -2.30 13.78
N GLN A 267 28.09 -1.34 14.68
CA GLN A 267 28.86 -1.24 15.91
C GLN A 267 28.62 -2.43 16.85
N ALA A 268 27.38 -2.86 17.03
CA ALA A 268 27.07 -4.04 17.84
C ALA A 268 27.67 -5.34 17.25
N ALA A 269 27.61 -5.51 15.92
CA ALA A 269 28.21 -6.66 15.24
C ALA A 269 29.74 -6.67 15.35
N ALA A 270 30.38 -5.51 15.22
CA ALA A 270 31.83 -5.38 15.39
C ALA A 270 32.29 -5.67 16.82
N VAL A 271 31.46 -5.35 17.82
CA VAL A 271 31.72 -5.69 19.23
C VAL A 271 31.55 -7.19 19.46
N GLU A 272 30.54 -7.83 18.87
CA GLU A 272 30.38 -9.30 18.94
C GLU A 272 31.54 -10.05 18.29
N GLU A 273 32.00 -9.61 17.11
CA GLU A 273 33.14 -10.20 16.40
C GLU A 273 34.46 -10.02 17.17
N ALA A 274 34.62 -8.90 17.87
CA ALA A 274 35.75 -8.67 18.78
C ALA A 274 35.69 -9.55 20.04
N THR A 275 34.50 -9.88 20.54
CA THR A 275 34.35 -10.80 21.68
C THR A 275 34.58 -12.25 21.29
N ASP A 276 34.13 -12.69 20.11
CA ASP A 276 34.37 -14.06 19.62
C ASP A 276 35.85 -14.30 19.32
N THR A 277 36.55 -13.32 18.73
CA THR A 277 38.00 -13.42 18.51
C THR A 277 38.79 -13.46 19.82
N ALA A 278 38.36 -12.73 20.85
CA ALA A 278 38.96 -12.78 22.19
C ALA A 278 38.70 -14.13 22.91
N VAL A 279 37.53 -14.74 22.73
CA VAL A 279 37.20 -16.06 23.27
C VAL A 279 38.00 -17.16 22.57
N CYS A 280 38.20 -17.07 21.25
CA CYS A 280 39.04 -18.02 20.51
C CYS A 280 40.52 -17.96 20.90
N LEU A 281 41.05 -16.77 21.19
CA LEU A 281 42.44 -16.60 21.69
C LEU A 281 42.62 -17.18 23.10
N ASN A 282 41.63 -17.01 23.99
CA ASN A 282 41.69 -17.58 25.33
C ASN A 282 41.55 -19.11 25.37
N LEU A 283 40.86 -19.72 24.39
CA LEU A 283 40.83 -21.18 24.26
C LEU A 283 42.17 -21.77 23.77
N LEU A 284 42.96 -21.00 23.00
CA LEU A 284 44.24 -21.47 22.47
C LEU A 284 45.39 -21.42 23.50
N VAL A 285 45.32 -20.49 24.46
CA VAL A 285 46.32 -20.35 25.55
C VAL A 285 46.08 -21.36 26.68
N GLY A 286 44.89 -21.96 26.78
CA GLY A 286 44.57 -23.00 27.78
C GLY A 286 45.02 -24.42 27.42
N PHE A 287 45.72 -24.61 26.29
CA PHE A 287 46.16 -25.92 25.79
C PHE A 287 47.69 -26.09 25.69
N PHE A 288 48.48 -25.19 26.27
CA PHE A 288 49.93 -25.35 26.47
C PHE A 288 50.31 -25.33 27.96
#